data_AF-A0A833H8B5-F1
#
_entry.id   AF-A0A833H8B5-F1
#
_cell.length_a   1.000
_cell.length_b   1.000
_cell.length_c   1.000
_cell.angle_alpha   90.00
_cell.angle_beta   90.00
_cell.angle_gamma   90.00
#
_symmetry.space_group_name_H-M   'P 1'
#
loop_
_entity.id
_entity.type
_entity.pdbx_description
1 polymer ?
#
loop_
_entity_poly.entity_id
_entity_poly.type
_entity_poly.pdbx_seq_one_letter_code
_entity_poly.pdbx_strand_id
1 'polypeptide(L)'
;MQKCVWGVAPTHSEWRRRSMIRARDFVSLSSDAAFAVSGELRVLAWNRSAECVFGLAATDAVGRRCCDVVSAELPSGEPLCGPDCHGGICFKKEIPFSVDDCLVPGSGRKPVRVRMSSLIVPSERVANPSRTRALVFVHRLEGADAELPMPQPLHIRMLGRFSVTLNERHVQVETWQRKAAVTVLKILAMHRCHRVPRDRLIECLWPNVDEKHGRDRLKVVIHSLRQLLGCAELIEHADESYALRAGAVLLDVAVFERLVGEGMRHARQHRPDDAIANLGDALSLYRGDYLEEDAYEEWCAEDRMRLRELYFEAAEFLAETLMAQRRHDEAGRVCKDALARESCREVFHRMRMECLLAEGREEEAEQQYRRCREALDRELGVGPLPETRRIAARIRATRT
;
A
#
# COMPACT_ATOMS: atom_id res chain seq x y z
N MET A 1 -51.93 -21.76 2.70
CA MET A 1 -52.21 -20.81 1.60
C MET A 1 -51.74 -19.43 2.02
N GLN A 2 -50.81 -18.87 1.25
CA GLN A 2 -50.47 -17.44 1.06
C GLN A 2 -50.72 -16.45 2.22
N LYS A 3 -49.67 -15.74 2.65
CA LYS A 3 -49.69 -14.27 2.89
C LYS A 3 -48.28 -13.67 3.00
N CYS A 4 -48.12 -12.55 2.31
CA CYS A 4 -46.96 -11.66 2.16
C CYS A 4 -46.51 -11.00 3.47
N VAL A 5 -45.26 -10.50 3.56
CA VAL A 5 -44.92 -9.12 3.99
C VAL A 5 -43.54 -8.71 3.41
N TRP A 6 -43.50 -7.56 2.73
CA TRP A 6 -42.29 -6.81 2.35
C TRP A 6 -41.68 -6.10 3.57
N GLY A 7 -40.35 -6.17 3.76
CA GLY A 7 -39.64 -5.47 4.83
C GLY A 7 -38.44 -4.67 4.32
N VAL A 8 -38.67 -3.37 4.10
CA VAL A 8 -37.77 -2.20 4.18
C VAL A 8 -36.35 -2.30 3.56
N ALA A 9 -36.13 -1.52 2.50
CA ALA A 9 -34.81 -1.25 1.91
C ALA A 9 -33.86 -0.56 2.92
N PRO A 10 -32.57 -0.93 2.96
CA PRO A 10 -31.63 -0.23 3.82
C PRO A 10 -31.27 1.15 3.24
N THR A 11 -31.10 2.11 4.15
CA THR A 11 -30.83 3.51 3.84
C THR A 11 -29.35 3.76 3.52
N HIS A 12 -29.08 4.91 2.90
CA HIS A 12 -27.81 5.48 2.40
C HIS A 12 -26.58 5.45 3.35
N SER A 13 -26.69 4.86 4.55
CA SER A 13 -25.64 4.72 5.57
C SER A 13 -25.02 3.32 5.64
N GLU A 14 -25.56 2.31 4.93
CA GLU A 14 -25.00 0.94 4.92
C GLU A 14 -23.81 0.74 3.98
N TRP A 15 -23.63 1.62 2.98
CA TRP A 15 -22.60 1.47 1.95
C TRP A 15 -21.18 1.89 2.38
N ARG A 16 -21.00 2.60 3.51
CA ARG A 16 -19.66 3.02 3.98
C ARG A 16 -18.83 1.89 4.64
N ARG A 17 -19.38 0.69 4.82
CA ARG A 17 -18.81 -0.36 5.69
C ARG A 17 -17.99 -1.46 5.01
N ARG A 18 -17.63 -1.35 3.72
CA ARG A 18 -17.04 -2.49 2.96
C ARG A 18 -15.69 -2.27 2.27
N SER A 19 -14.94 -1.22 2.61
CA SER A 19 -13.53 -1.05 2.18
C SER A 19 -12.61 -0.97 3.39
N MET A 20 -12.33 -2.10 4.01
CA MET A 20 -11.30 -2.20 5.05
C MET A 20 -10.54 -3.50 4.83
N ILE A 21 -9.30 -3.39 4.34
CA ILE A 21 -8.26 -4.43 4.48
C ILE A 21 -8.37 -4.96 5.90
N ARG A 22 -8.67 -6.25 6.07
CA ARG A 22 -8.82 -6.80 7.41
C ARG A 22 -7.43 -6.86 8.00
N ALA A 23 -7.21 -6.36 9.21
CA ALA A 23 -5.88 -6.32 9.81
C ALA A 23 -5.19 -7.71 9.92
N ARG A 24 -5.96 -8.81 9.87
CA ARG A 24 -5.44 -10.18 9.69
C ARG A 24 -4.57 -10.34 8.43
N ASP A 25 -4.89 -9.62 7.36
CA ASP A 25 -4.19 -9.67 6.08
C ASP A 25 -2.83 -8.93 6.20
N PHE A 26 -2.75 -7.92 7.07
CA PHE A 26 -1.49 -7.21 7.41
C PHE A 26 -0.45 -8.13 8.07
N VAL A 27 -0.90 -9.08 8.90
CA VAL A 27 -0.04 -10.06 9.57
C VAL A 27 0.59 -11.01 8.56
N SER A 28 -0.21 -11.59 7.67
CA SER A 28 0.27 -12.51 6.62
C SER A 28 1.23 -11.85 5.63
N LEU A 29 1.19 -10.52 5.51
CA LEU A 29 2.02 -9.73 4.60
C LEU A 29 3.28 -9.15 5.25
N SER A 30 3.44 -9.29 6.57
CA SER A 30 4.64 -8.82 7.28
C SER A 30 5.79 -9.81 7.10
N SER A 31 6.99 -9.28 6.77
CA SER A 31 8.24 -10.05 6.77
C SER A 31 8.73 -10.36 8.19
N ASP A 32 8.46 -9.45 9.14
CA ASP A 32 8.74 -9.64 10.56
C ASP A 32 7.78 -10.64 11.19
N ALA A 33 8.15 -11.19 12.35
CA ALA A 33 7.21 -11.99 13.12
C ALA A 33 6.06 -11.11 13.60
N ALA A 34 4.84 -11.46 13.20
CA ALA A 34 3.66 -10.65 13.51
C ALA A 34 2.45 -11.52 13.84
N PHE A 35 1.57 -10.96 14.67
CA PHE A 35 0.27 -11.55 14.96
C PHE A 35 -0.80 -10.50 15.25
N ALA A 36 -2.06 -10.84 15.02
CA ALA A 36 -3.21 -9.98 15.25
C ALA A 36 -3.96 -10.42 16.51
N VAL A 37 -4.41 -9.47 17.31
CA VAL A 37 -5.14 -9.71 18.56
C VAL A 37 -6.53 -9.07 18.49
N SER A 38 -7.56 -9.76 18.96
CA SER A 38 -8.95 -9.26 19.02
C SER A 38 -9.20 -8.36 20.25
N GLY A 39 -10.38 -7.75 20.32
CA GLY A 39 -10.82 -7.02 21.52
C GLY A 39 -10.96 -7.92 22.78
N GLU A 40 -11.13 -9.22 22.59
CA GLU A 40 -11.15 -10.23 23.67
C GLU A 40 -9.75 -10.80 23.98
N LEU A 41 -8.70 -10.19 23.44
CA LEU A 41 -7.31 -10.64 23.58
C LEU A 41 -7.05 -12.04 22.99
N ARG A 42 -7.81 -12.44 21.96
CA ARG A 42 -7.58 -13.69 21.22
C ARG A 42 -6.74 -13.46 19.97
N VAL A 43 -5.86 -14.39 19.64
CA VAL A 43 -5.08 -14.34 18.40
C VAL A 43 -5.98 -14.60 17.20
N LEU A 44 -5.96 -13.70 16.23
CA LEU A 44 -6.78 -13.77 15.01
C LEU A 44 -5.98 -14.14 13.76
N ALA A 45 -4.68 -13.84 13.77
CA ALA A 45 -3.76 -14.16 12.69
C ALA A 45 -2.36 -14.31 13.25
N TRP A 46 -1.56 -15.17 12.63
CA TRP A 46 -0.22 -15.54 13.04
C TRP A 46 0.58 -15.88 11.79
N ASN A 47 1.68 -15.18 11.52
CA ASN A 47 2.44 -15.39 10.29
C ASN A 47 3.60 -16.39 10.48
N ARG A 48 4.18 -16.83 9.36
CA ARG A 48 5.26 -17.81 9.33
C ARG A 48 6.49 -17.36 10.13
N SER A 49 6.81 -16.07 10.10
CA SER A 49 7.91 -15.52 10.90
C SER A 49 7.63 -15.63 12.41
N ALA A 50 6.39 -15.44 12.85
CA ALA A 50 5.98 -15.70 14.23
C ALA A 50 6.07 -17.19 14.59
N GLU A 51 5.70 -18.10 13.68
CA GLU A 51 5.92 -19.55 13.90
C GLU A 51 7.40 -19.86 14.17
N CYS A 52 8.31 -19.24 13.42
CA CYS A 52 9.75 -19.38 13.62
C CYS A 52 10.23 -18.79 14.95
N VAL A 53 9.74 -17.61 15.34
CA VAL A 53 10.15 -16.94 16.59
C VAL A 53 9.69 -17.73 17.80
N PHE A 54 8.40 -18.08 17.84
CA PHE A 54 7.78 -18.68 19.01
C PHE A 54 7.84 -20.22 19.02
N GLY A 55 8.23 -20.84 17.89
CA GLY A 55 8.18 -22.29 17.73
C GLY A 55 6.76 -22.86 17.80
N LEU A 56 5.75 -22.06 17.45
CA LEU A 56 4.32 -22.39 17.57
C LEU A 56 3.62 -22.15 16.23
N ALA A 57 3.00 -23.19 15.66
CA ALA A 57 2.28 -23.08 14.40
C ALA A 57 1.04 -22.20 14.51
N ALA A 58 0.64 -21.57 13.39
CA ALA A 58 -0.54 -20.72 13.34
C ALA A 58 -1.82 -21.48 13.73
N THR A 59 -1.93 -22.76 13.39
CA THR A 59 -3.05 -23.64 13.76
C THR A 59 -3.20 -23.81 15.28
N ASP A 60 -2.10 -23.70 16.01
CA ASP A 60 -2.07 -23.86 17.47
C ASP A 60 -2.11 -22.51 18.20
N ALA A 61 -1.87 -21.40 17.49
CA ALA A 61 -1.89 -20.05 18.04
C ALA A 61 -3.24 -19.36 17.85
N VAL A 62 -3.82 -19.44 16.65
CA VAL A 62 -5.06 -18.72 16.28
C VAL A 62 -6.25 -19.23 17.11
N GLY A 63 -7.03 -18.30 17.67
CA GLY A 63 -8.17 -18.56 18.53
C GLY A 63 -7.86 -18.61 20.03
N ARG A 64 -6.59 -18.81 20.43
CA ARG A 64 -6.16 -18.81 21.84
C ARG A 64 -5.98 -17.40 22.39
N ARG A 65 -5.92 -17.23 23.72
CA ARG A 65 -5.57 -15.94 24.31
C ARG A 65 -4.12 -15.60 24.01
N CYS A 66 -3.83 -14.34 23.69
CA CYS A 66 -2.48 -13.91 23.34
C CYS A 66 -1.47 -14.17 24.48
N CYS A 67 -1.86 -14.03 25.74
CA CYS A 67 -1.00 -14.30 26.89
C CYS A 67 -0.56 -15.78 27.01
N ASP A 68 -1.40 -16.71 26.56
CA ASP A 68 -1.15 -18.15 26.66
C ASP A 68 -0.22 -18.68 25.55
N VAL A 69 -0.05 -17.89 24.48
CA VAL A 69 0.77 -18.26 23.32
C VAL A 69 2.05 -17.43 23.24
N VAL A 70 1.99 -16.14 23.61
CA VAL A 70 3.15 -15.25 23.65
C VAL A 70 4.00 -15.53 24.89
N SER A 71 3.35 -15.70 26.05
CA SER A 71 3.96 -16.05 27.34
C SER A 71 5.31 -15.36 27.60
N ALA A 72 5.37 -14.06 27.34
CA ALA A 72 6.59 -13.28 27.48
C ALA A 72 6.93 -12.99 28.95
N GLU A 73 8.21 -12.88 29.24
CA GLU A 73 8.78 -12.52 30.54
C GLU A 73 9.86 -11.46 30.35
N LEU A 74 10.09 -10.59 31.33
CA LEU A 74 11.23 -9.69 31.33
C LEU A 74 12.53 -10.48 31.57
N PRO A 75 13.70 -9.96 31.15
CA PRO A 75 14.98 -10.60 31.46
C PRO A 75 15.24 -10.78 32.98
N SER A 76 14.55 -10.01 33.82
CA SER A 76 14.55 -10.14 35.28
C SER A 76 13.80 -11.39 35.79
N GLY A 77 13.07 -12.10 34.93
CA GLY A 77 12.22 -13.24 35.28
C GLY A 77 10.79 -12.86 35.69
N GLU A 78 10.43 -11.58 35.64
CA GLU A 78 9.06 -11.14 35.90
C GLU A 78 8.13 -11.43 34.72
N PRO A 79 6.93 -12.00 34.94
CA PRO A 79 6.02 -12.32 33.85
C PRO A 79 5.44 -11.05 33.21
N LEU A 80 5.65 -10.89 31.90
CA LEU A 80 5.08 -9.80 31.11
C LEU A 80 3.69 -10.17 30.58
N CYS A 81 3.45 -11.46 30.33
CA CYS A 81 2.16 -11.99 29.88
C CYS A 81 1.36 -12.64 31.03
N GLY A 82 0.08 -12.31 31.09
CA GLY A 82 -0.88 -12.85 32.04
C GLY A 82 -2.30 -12.30 31.76
N PRO A 83 -3.32 -12.73 32.53
CA PRO A 83 -4.71 -12.32 32.31
C PRO A 83 -4.93 -10.80 32.30
N ASP A 84 -4.16 -10.07 33.11
CA ASP A 84 -4.21 -8.61 33.27
C ASP A 84 -2.88 -7.93 32.91
N CYS A 85 -2.14 -8.50 31.96
CA CYS A 85 -0.86 -7.92 31.51
C CYS A 85 -1.02 -6.51 30.94
N HIS A 86 0.06 -5.73 31.04
CA HIS A 86 0.10 -4.35 30.54
C HIS A 86 -0.27 -4.26 29.05
N GLY A 87 0.24 -5.18 28.20
CA GLY A 87 -0.13 -5.24 26.79
C GLY A 87 -1.64 -5.45 26.57
N GLY A 88 -2.26 -6.35 27.35
CA GLY A 88 -3.71 -6.57 27.31
C GLY A 88 -4.52 -5.35 27.73
N ILE A 89 -4.07 -4.63 28.75
CA ILE A 89 -4.67 -3.35 29.18
C ILE A 89 -4.54 -2.29 28.08
N CYS A 90 -3.36 -2.16 27.47
CA CYS A 90 -3.10 -1.25 26.37
C CYS A 90 -4.02 -1.52 25.17
N PHE A 91 -4.14 -2.78 24.74
CA PHE A 91 -5.03 -3.14 23.62
C PHE A 91 -6.50 -2.83 23.92
N LYS A 92 -6.98 -3.12 25.14
CA LYS A 92 -8.34 -2.77 25.56
C LYS A 92 -8.58 -1.27 25.58
N LYS A 93 -7.58 -0.48 25.99
CA LYS A 93 -7.64 0.99 26.05
C LYS A 93 -7.30 1.68 24.73
N GLU A 94 -7.01 0.92 23.67
CA GLU A 94 -6.62 1.45 22.35
C GLU A 94 -5.33 2.29 22.40
N ILE A 95 -4.40 1.91 23.28
CA ILE A 95 -3.09 2.54 23.43
C ILE A 95 -2.03 1.60 22.87
N PRO A 96 -1.09 2.06 22.01
CA PRO A 96 0.03 1.25 21.56
C PRO A 96 0.83 0.69 22.74
N PHE A 97 1.18 -0.59 22.65
CA PHE A 97 2.09 -1.27 23.55
C PHE A 97 3.48 -1.40 22.89
N SER A 98 4.53 -1.23 23.70
CA SER A 98 5.89 -1.57 23.31
C SER A 98 6.68 -2.07 24.52
N VAL A 99 7.53 -3.06 24.29
CA VAL A 99 8.55 -3.52 25.24
C VAL A 99 9.84 -3.73 24.46
N ASP A 100 10.90 -3.07 24.92
CA ASP A 100 12.17 -3.04 24.20
C ASP A 100 12.99 -4.32 24.35
N ASP A 101 12.74 -5.07 25.42
CA ASP A 101 13.49 -6.27 25.75
C ASP A 101 12.66 -7.21 26.61
N CYS A 102 12.37 -8.38 26.07
CA CYS A 102 11.68 -9.45 26.77
C CYS A 102 12.09 -10.81 26.18
N LEU A 103 11.79 -11.87 26.91
CA LEU A 103 12.01 -13.25 26.52
C LEU A 103 10.66 -13.86 26.15
N VAL A 104 10.61 -14.53 24.99
CA VAL A 104 9.45 -15.34 24.57
C VAL A 104 9.84 -16.81 24.44
N PRO A 105 8.89 -17.76 24.56
CA PRO A 105 9.17 -19.17 24.32
C PRO A 105 9.60 -19.36 22.86
N GLY A 106 10.77 -19.97 22.62
CA GLY A 106 11.22 -20.35 21.28
C GLY A 106 11.07 -21.83 20.98
N SER A 107 11.44 -22.21 19.75
CA SER A 107 11.49 -23.62 19.33
C SER A 107 12.35 -24.47 20.29
N GLY A 108 11.77 -25.55 20.82
CA GLY A 108 12.43 -26.44 21.77
C GLY A 108 12.61 -25.89 23.20
N ARG A 109 11.78 -24.91 23.62
CA ARG A 109 11.80 -24.25 24.96
C ARG A 109 13.04 -23.43 25.29
N LYS A 110 13.88 -23.08 24.29
CA LYS A 110 14.91 -22.05 24.50
C LYS A 110 14.25 -20.68 24.43
N PRO A 111 14.38 -19.82 25.46
CA PRO A 111 13.83 -18.47 25.40
C PRO A 111 14.56 -17.66 24.32
N VAL A 112 13.78 -16.89 23.56
CA VAL A 112 14.29 -16.00 22.51
C VAL A 112 14.12 -14.57 23.01
N ARG A 113 15.22 -13.81 23.02
CA ARG A 113 15.19 -12.39 23.37
C ARG A 113 14.62 -11.59 22.21
N VAL A 114 13.60 -10.80 22.48
CA VAL A 114 12.84 -10.05 21.47
C VAL A 114 12.44 -8.67 21.97
N ARG A 115 12.25 -7.75 21.04
CA ARG A 115 11.45 -6.54 21.22
C ARG A 115 10.05 -6.81 20.68
N MET A 116 9.02 -6.29 21.35
CA MET A 116 7.66 -6.30 20.83
C MET A 116 7.09 -4.89 20.74
N SER A 117 6.36 -4.59 19.67
CA SER A 117 5.61 -3.35 19.52
C SER A 117 4.25 -3.65 18.92
N SER A 118 3.28 -2.74 19.10
CA SER A 118 1.96 -2.92 18.53
C SER A 118 1.45 -1.68 17.82
N LEU A 119 0.73 -1.89 16.71
CA LEU A 119 -0.16 -0.90 16.13
C LEU A 119 -1.60 -1.16 16.59
N ILE A 120 -2.29 -0.11 17.03
CA ILE A 120 -3.69 -0.18 17.40
C ILE A 120 -4.54 0.03 16.15
N VAL A 121 -5.53 -0.85 15.98
CA VAL A 121 -6.54 -0.71 14.94
C VAL A 121 -7.74 0.00 15.59
N PRO A 122 -8.04 1.27 15.25
CA PRO A 122 -9.09 2.03 15.92
C PRO A 122 -10.46 1.39 15.72
N SER A 123 -11.26 1.34 16.78
CA SER A 123 -12.61 0.80 16.72
C SER A 123 -13.57 1.80 16.09
N GLU A 124 -13.99 1.60 14.84
CA GLU A 124 -15.14 2.34 14.33
C GLU A 124 -16.44 1.82 14.94
N ARG A 125 -16.98 2.61 15.90
CA ARG A 125 -18.37 2.78 16.42
C ARG A 125 -19.29 1.56 16.69
N VAL A 126 -18.88 0.31 16.43
CA VAL A 126 -19.62 -0.90 16.82
C VAL A 126 -18.67 -1.94 17.41
N ALA A 127 -18.93 -2.37 18.64
CA ALA A 127 -18.18 -3.42 19.31
C ALA A 127 -18.44 -4.77 18.61
N ASN A 128 -17.45 -5.25 17.85
CA ASN A 128 -17.42 -6.61 17.32
C ASN A 128 -16.23 -7.35 17.97
N PRO A 129 -16.46 -8.41 18.77
CA PRO A 129 -15.40 -9.11 19.49
C PRO A 129 -14.41 -9.84 18.58
N SER A 130 -14.79 -10.14 17.33
CA SER A 130 -13.96 -10.82 16.32
C SER A 130 -13.09 -9.85 15.50
N ARG A 131 -13.14 -8.54 15.80
CA ARG A 131 -12.40 -7.51 15.07
C ARG A 131 -11.01 -7.35 15.67
N THR A 132 -9.99 -7.27 14.82
CA THR A 132 -8.61 -7.00 15.24
C THR A 132 -8.54 -5.67 15.97
N ARG A 133 -7.94 -5.70 17.15
CA ARG A 133 -7.71 -4.58 18.05
C ARG A 133 -6.26 -4.11 18.00
N ALA A 134 -5.33 -5.05 17.88
CA ALA A 134 -3.91 -4.75 17.81
C ALA A 134 -3.22 -5.67 16.79
N LEU A 135 -2.22 -5.13 16.11
CA LEU A 135 -1.20 -5.87 15.36
C LEU A 135 0.07 -5.80 16.17
N VAL A 136 0.62 -6.95 16.56
CA VAL A 136 1.84 -7.04 17.35
C VAL A 136 2.97 -7.53 16.45
N PHE A 137 4.07 -6.80 16.44
CA PHE A 137 5.30 -7.11 15.73
C PHE A 137 6.36 -7.53 16.75
N VAL A 138 7.13 -8.55 16.39
CA VAL A 138 8.13 -9.19 17.25
C VAL A 138 9.44 -9.26 16.48
N HIS A 139 10.49 -8.70 17.06
CA HIS A 139 11.80 -8.65 16.46
C HIS A 139 12.80 -9.36 17.36
N ARG A 140 13.55 -10.33 16.82
CA ARG A 140 14.62 -11.01 17.57
C ARG A 140 15.76 -10.05 17.85
N LEU A 141 16.30 -10.14 19.07
CA LEU A 141 17.52 -9.47 19.49
C LEU A 141 18.65 -10.51 19.44
N GLU A 142 19.48 -10.48 18.39
CA GLU A 142 20.65 -11.36 18.28
C GLU A 142 21.82 -10.85 19.16
N GLY A 143 22.70 -11.77 19.57
CA GLY A 143 23.55 -11.68 20.77
C GLY A 143 24.44 -10.44 20.96
N ALA A 144 24.61 -10.10 22.24
CA ALA A 144 25.59 -9.29 22.99
C ALA A 144 26.33 -8.05 22.41
N ASP A 145 26.30 -7.76 21.11
CA ASP A 145 26.90 -6.55 20.51
C ASP A 145 25.93 -5.91 19.49
N ALA A 146 24.63 -5.87 19.80
CA ALA A 146 23.61 -5.38 18.88
C ALA A 146 23.37 -3.87 19.05
N GLU A 147 23.79 -3.15 18.01
CA GLU A 147 23.58 -1.74 17.73
C GLU A 147 22.15 -1.25 17.99
N LEU A 148 22.09 0.06 18.25
CA LEU A 148 20.96 0.94 18.50
C LEU A 148 19.63 0.60 17.76
N PRO A 149 18.48 0.98 18.34
CA PRO A 149 17.14 0.62 17.87
C PRO A 149 16.93 0.90 16.37
N MET A 150 16.36 -0.06 15.63
CA MET A 150 15.80 0.17 14.28
C MET A 150 14.86 1.40 14.33
N PRO A 151 15.02 2.38 13.43
CA PRO A 151 14.02 3.43 13.24
C PRO A 151 12.68 2.79 12.83
N GLN A 152 11.55 3.40 13.17
CA GLN A 152 10.26 3.00 12.58
C GLN A 152 10.37 3.11 11.05
N PRO A 153 9.62 2.29 10.28
CA PRO A 153 9.83 2.18 8.85
C PRO A 153 9.76 3.54 8.15
N LEU A 154 10.74 3.80 7.29
CA LEU A 154 10.77 4.95 6.40
C LEU A 154 9.68 4.77 5.35
N HIS A 155 8.66 5.61 5.35
CA HIS A 155 7.61 5.56 4.32
C HIS A 155 7.97 6.54 3.20
N ILE A 156 8.17 6.02 2.00
CA ILE A 156 8.46 6.82 0.81
C ILE A 156 7.27 6.73 -0.13
N ARG A 157 6.78 7.90 -0.54
CA ARG A 157 5.68 8.02 -1.50
C ARG A 157 6.22 8.57 -2.80
N MET A 158 5.95 7.86 -3.89
CA MET A 158 6.47 8.16 -5.22
C MET A 158 5.37 8.16 -6.29
N LEU A 159 4.14 7.76 -5.96
CA LEU A 159 2.98 7.87 -6.85
C LEU A 159 2.29 9.24 -6.66
N GLY A 160 2.74 10.21 -7.45
CA GLY A 160 2.46 11.64 -7.32
C GLY A 160 3.67 12.39 -6.74
N ARG A 161 3.41 13.43 -5.95
CA ARG A 161 4.46 14.18 -5.25
C ARG A 161 5.32 13.29 -4.37
N PHE A 162 6.64 13.51 -4.45
CA PHE A 162 7.58 12.77 -3.64
C PHE A 162 7.47 13.22 -2.18
N SER A 163 7.31 12.26 -1.26
CA SER A 163 7.27 12.58 0.16
C SER A 163 7.92 11.48 0.99
N VAL A 164 8.53 11.86 2.10
CA VAL A 164 9.20 10.93 3.00
C VAL A 164 8.70 11.16 4.42
N THR A 165 8.28 10.09 5.08
CA THR A 165 7.84 10.11 6.47
C THR A 165 8.71 9.15 7.27
N LEU A 166 9.28 9.64 8.36
CA LEU A 166 10.06 8.84 9.31
C LEU A 166 9.47 9.03 10.70
N ASN A 167 9.16 7.94 11.41
CA ASN A 167 8.52 7.99 12.72
C ASN A 167 7.26 8.88 12.74
N GLU A 168 6.41 8.76 11.71
CA GLU A 168 5.20 9.59 11.48
C GLU A 168 5.47 11.09 11.25
N ARG A 169 6.73 11.53 11.23
CA ARG A 169 7.13 12.91 10.95
C ARG A 169 7.49 13.08 9.49
N HIS A 170 6.93 14.11 8.87
CA HIS A 170 7.28 14.49 7.51
C HIS A 170 8.72 15.00 7.47
N VAL A 171 9.56 14.34 6.69
CA VAL A 171 10.92 14.80 6.38
C VAL A 171 10.78 15.92 5.35
N GLN A 172 11.31 17.11 5.68
CA GLN A 172 11.20 18.31 4.85
C GLN A 172 12.12 18.23 3.63
N VAL A 173 11.84 17.31 2.71
CA VAL A 173 12.64 17.07 1.50
C VAL A 173 12.58 18.24 0.51
N GLU A 174 11.49 19.02 0.53
CA GLU A 174 11.22 20.13 -0.39
C GLU A 174 12.04 21.38 -0.08
N THR A 175 12.29 21.64 1.20
CA THR A 175 13.04 22.81 1.67
C THR A 175 14.53 22.51 1.88
N TRP A 176 14.94 21.29 1.57
CA TRP A 176 16.28 20.85 1.90
C TRP A 176 17.32 21.35 0.90
N GLN A 177 18.42 21.87 1.42
CA GLN A 177 19.40 22.65 0.64
C GLN A 177 20.13 21.85 -0.44
N ARG A 178 20.18 20.52 -0.34
CA ARG A 178 20.92 19.65 -1.27
C ARG A 178 19.99 18.73 -2.07
N LYS A 179 19.39 19.24 -3.14
CA LYS A 179 18.52 18.47 -4.05
C LYS A 179 19.12 17.13 -4.49
N ALA A 180 20.43 17.07 -4.74
CA ALA A 180 21.13 15.85 -5.15
C ALA A 180 20.94 14.65 -4.19
N ALA A 181 20.84 14.87 -2.87
CA ALA A 181 20.66 13.74 -1.95
C ALA A 181 19.21 13.25 -1.90
N VAL A 182 18.24 14.14 -2.15
CA VAL A 182 16.84 13.73 -2.39
C VAL A 182 16.76 12.91 -3.68
N THR A 183 17.47 13.31 -4.74
CA THR A 183 17.57 12.53 -5.98
C THR A 183 18.19 11.16 -5.74
N VAL A 184 19.28 11.06 -4.97
CA VAL A 184 19.84 9.74 -4.57
C VAL A 184 18.80 8.90 -3.84
N LEU A 185 18.06 9.47 -2.90
CA LEU A 185 17.01 8.74 -2.18
C LEU A 185 15.94 8.19 -3.13
N LYS A 186 15.49 9.00 -4.10
CA LYS A 186 14.54 8.57 -5.15
C LYS A 186 15.10 7.40 -5.96
N ILE A 187 16.36 7.48 -6.39
CA ILE A 187 17.02 6.42 -7.17
C ILE A 187 17.16 5.13 -6.33
N LEU A 188 17.59 5.23 -5.07
CA LEU A 188 17.69 4.05 -4.20
C LEU A 188 16.31 3.42 -3.91
N ALA A 189 15.27 4.24 -3.74
CA ALA A 189 13.89 3.78 -3.54
C ALA A 189 13.33 3.08 -4.78
N MET A 190 13.60 3.62 -5.98
CA MET A 190 13.26 3.00 -7.26
C MET A 190 13.84 1.59 -7.40
N HIS A 191 15.05 1.37 -6.88
CA HIS A 191 15.73 0.08 -6.87
C HIS A 191 15.32 -0.85 -5.71
N ARG A 192 14.33 -0.49 -4.87
CA ARG A 192 13.64 -1.40 -3.92
C ARG A 192 14.55 -2.21 -3.01
N CYS A 193 15.50 -1.56 -2.35
CA CYS A 193 16.50 -2.19 -1.47
C CYS A 193 17.53 -3.06 -2.21
N HIS A 194 17.52 -3.11 -3.54
CA HIS A 194 18.64 -3.65 -4.30
C HIS A 194 19.78 -2.63 -4.36
N ARG A 195 20.99 -3.17 -4.48
CA ARG A 195 22.23 -2.38 -4.54
C ARG A 195 22.30 -1.62 -5.86
N VAL A 196 22.62 -0.33 -5.75
CA VAL A 196 22.88 0.57 -6.88
C VAL A 196 24.37 0.89 -6.89
N PRO A 197 25.10 0.51 -7.95
CA PRO A 197 26.51 0.85 -8.09
C PRO A 197 26.72 2.36 -7.99
N ARG A 198 27.77 2.79 -7.29
CA ARG A 198 28.07 4.22 -7.12
C ARG A 198 28.23 4.94 -8.46
N ASP A 199 28.79 4.27 -9.47
CA ASP A 199 29.06 4.86 -10.78
C ASP A 199 27.75 5.21 -11.49
N ARG A 200 26.71 4.37 -11.33
CA ARG A 200 25.36 4.66 -11.82
C ARG A 200 24.74 5.86 -11.10
N LEU A 201 24.94 6.00 -9.79
CA LEU A 201 24.49 7.18 -9.05
C LEU A 201 25.21 8.46 -9.52
N ILE A 202 26.51 8.37 -9.81
CA ILE A 202 27.30 9.48 -10.33
C ILE A 202 26.82 9.89 -11.72
N GLU A 203 26.61 8.93 -12.61
CA GLU A 203 26.12 9.16 -13.97
C GLU A 203 24.74 9.83 -13.97
N CYS A 204 23.80 9.36 -13.13
CA CYS A 204 22.49 9.99 -13.00
C CYS A 204 22.53 11.42 -12.46
N LEU A 205 23.43 11.73 -11.52
CA LEU A 205 23.49 13.04 -10.89
C LEU A 205 24.33 14.05 -11.69
N TRP A 206 25.41 13.57 -12.31
CA TRP A 206 26.44 14.39 -12.95
C TRP A 206 27.02 13.65 -14.18
N PRO A 207 26.30 13.58 -15.30
CA PRO A 207 26.67 12.76 -16.47
C PRO A 207 28.00 13.11 -17.16
N ASN A 208 28.68 14.19 -16.74
CA ASN A 208 29.93 14.67 -17.33
C ASN A 208 31.05 14.91 -16.30
N VAL A 209 30.90 14.42 -15.06
CA VAL A 209 31.96 14.55 -14.05
C VAL A 209 33.00 13.47 -14.23
N ASP A 210 34.28 13.80 -14.03
CA ASP A 210 35.30 12.75 -13.94
C ASP A 210 35.10 11.90 -12.68
N GLU A 211 35.58 10.67 -12.75
CA GLU A 211 35.37 9.64 -11.74
C GLU A 211 35.80 10.08 -10.32
N LYS A 212 36.94 10.76 -10.19
CA LYS A 212 37.46 11.17 -8.88
C LYS A 212 36.56 12.23 -8.25
N HIS A 213 36.24 13.29 -8.98
CA HIS A 213 35.36 14.33 -8.47
C HIS A 213 33.92 13.82 -8.24
N GLY A 214 33.44 12.90 -9.07
CA GLY A 214 32.14 12.24 -8.89
C GLY A 214 32.06 11.46 -7.57
N ARG A 215 33.08 10.64 -7.27
CA ARG A 215 33.15 9.87 -6.02
C ARG A 215 33.17 10.78 -4.79
N ASP A 216 33.96 11.84 -4.80
CA ASP A 216 34.06 12.76 -3.66
C ASP A 216 32.76 13.55 -3.45
N ARG A 217 32.11 14.00 -4.53
CA ARG A 217 30.78 14.62 -4.45
C ARG A 217 29.73 13.64 -3.93
N LEU A 218 29.73 12.40 -4.39
CA LEU A 218 28.78 11.38 -3.94
C LEU A 218 28.92 11.10 -2.44
N LYS A 219 30.14 11.02 -1.89
CA LYS A 219 30.35 10.87 -0.44
C LYS A 219 29.68 11.98 0.37
N VAL A 220 29.81 13.23 -0.08
CA VAL A 220 29.18 14.40 0.56
C VAL A 220 27.66 14.33 0.47
N VAL A 221 27.13 13.90 -0.68
CA VAL A 221 25.70 13.70 -0.89
C VAL A 221 25.15 12.60 0.02
N ILE A 222 25.79 11.43 0.08
CA ILE A 222 25.37 10.32 0.96
C ILE A 222 25.45 10.72 2.43
N HIS A 223 26.52 11.41 2.85
CA HIS A 223 26.61 11.92 4.21
C HIS A 223 25.45 12.87 4.54
N SER A 224 25.13 13.79 3.63
CA SER A 224 24.01 14.71 3.79
C SER A 224 22.67 13.96 3.85
N LEU A 225 22.49 12.93 3.02
CA LEU A 225 21.27 12.11 3.02
C LEU A 225 21.10 11.35 4.35
N ARG A 226 22.18 10.77 4.90
CA ARG A 226 22.15 10.14 6.23
C ARG A 226 21.75 11.11 7.32
N GLN A 227 22.24 12.36 7.26
CA GLN A 227 21.82 13.43 8.18
C GLN A 227 20.35 13.80 8.00
N LEU A 228 19.86 13.90 6.77
CA LEU A 228 18.45 14.18 6.47
C LEU A 228 17.52 13.11 7.06
N LEU A 229 17.91 11.84 6.95
CA LEU A 229 17.14 10.71 7.48
C LEU A 229 17.34 10.52 8.99
N GLY A 230 18.30 11.19 9.62
CA GLY A 230 18.58 11.05 11.06
C GLY A 230 19.01 9.65 11.51
N CYS A 231 19.26 8.74 10.56
CA CYS A 231 19.69 7.37 10.79
C CYS A 231 20.60 6.95 9.64
N ALA A 232 21.89 6.76 9.95
CA ALA A 232 22.91 6.43 8.95
C ALA A 232 22.74 5.01 8.39
N GLU A 233 22.16 4.15 9.22
CA GLU A 233 21.98 2.72 9.04
C GLU A 233 20.90 2.42 7.98
N LEU A 234 19.99 3.36 7.69
CA LEU A 234 19.01 3.23 6.58
C LEU A 234 19.68 3.13 5.20
N ILE A 235 20.93 3.57 5.07
CA ILE A 235 21.69 3.55 3.81
C ILE A 235 22.89 2.65 3.97
N GLU A 236 22.77 1.47 3.39
CA GLU A 236 23.81 0.46 3.37
C GLU A 236 24.81 0.78 2.26
N HIS A 237 26.08 0.51 2.53
CA HIS A 237 27.17 0.65 1.57
C HIS A 237 28.04 -0.60 1.61
N ALA A 238 28.07 -1.33 0.51
CA ALA A 238 28.86 -2.55 0.36
C ALA A 238 29.16 -2.78 -1.13
N ASP A 239 30.35 -3.29 -1.43
CA ASP A 239 30.81 -3.61 -2.79
C ASP A 239 30.60 -2.43 -3.77
N GLU A 240 31.06 -1.25 -3.36
CA GLU A 240 30.98 0.01 -4.14
C GLU A 240 29.57 0.40 -4.59
N SER A 241 28.58 -0.05 -3.83
CA SER A 241 27.17 0.15 -4.11
C SER A 241 26.43 0.63 -2.87
N TYR A 242 25.35 1.37 -3.10
CA TYR A 242 24.46 1.85 -2.05
C TYR A 242 23.08 1.19 -2.16
N ALA A 243 22.43 0.95 -1.04
CA ALA A 243 21.06 0.46 -0.99
C ALA A 243 20.31 1.11 0.17
N LEU A 244 18.99 1.19 0.05
CA LEU A 244 18.14 1.33 1.23
C LEU A 244 18.09 -0.01 1.96
N ARG A 245 18.18 0.01 3.28
CA ARG A 245 18.09 -1.21 4.09
C ARG A 245 16.76 -1.91 3.87
N ALA A 246 16.82 -3.20 3.51
CA ALA A 246 15.66 -4.05 3.38
C ALA A 246 14.89 -4.16 4.71
N GLY A 247 13.55 -4.13 4.63
CA GLY A 247 12.69 -4.20 5.82
C GLY A 247 12.57 -2.90 6.61
N ALA A 248 13.41 -1.89 6.35
CA ALA A 248 13.34 -0.58 7.01
C ALA A 248 12.58 0.48 6.18
N VAL A 249 12.09 0.12 4.99
CA VAL A 249 11.44 1.05 4.04
C VAL A 249 10.13 0.48 3.50
N LEU A 250 9.08 1.29 3.52
CA LEU A 250 7.80 1.02 2.86
C LEU A 250 7.63 1.96 1.66
N LEU A 251 7.36 1.39 0.49
CA LEU A 251 7.17 2.12 -0.76
C LEU A 251 5.73 1.99 -1.24
N ASP A 252 5.05 3.11 -1.51
CA ASP A 252 3.69 3.09 -2.06
C ASP A 252 3.61 2.38 -3.43
N VAL A 253 4.63 2.50 -4.26
CA VAL A 253 4.75 1.78 -5.55
C VAL A 253 4.72 0.27 -5.37
N ALA A 254 5.43 -0.26 -4.37
CA ALA A 254 5.47 -1.70 -4.11
C ALA A 254 4.10 -2.22 -3.62
N VAL A 255 3.41 -1.42 -2.80
CA VAL A 255 2.04 -1.73 -2.36
C VAL A 255 1.07 -1.67 -3.54
N PHE A 256 1.16 -0.65 -4.38
CA PHE A 256 0.35 -0.48 -5.58
C PHE A 256 0.44 -1.68 -6.51
N GLU A 257 1.64 -2.06 -6.95
CA GLU A 257 1.83 -3.18 -7.89
C GLU A 257 1.33 -4.50 -7.31
N ARG A 258 1.57 -4.74 -6.00
CA ARG A 258 1.08 -5.94 -5.32
C ARG A 258 -0.44 -5.99 -5.33
N LEU A 259 -1.11 -4.89 -4.97
CA LEU A 259 -2.57 -4.79 -4.95
C LEU A 259 -3.17 -4.95 -6.34
N VAL A 260 -2.56 -4.35 -7.38
CA VAL A 260 -2.98 -4.57 -8.77
C VAL A 260 -2.87 -6.05 -9.15
N GLY A 261 -1.71 -6.67 -8.87
CA GLY A 261 -1.49 -8.08 -9.17
C GLY A 261 -2.45 -9.01 -8.42
N GLU A 262 -2.73 -8.73 -7.15
CA GLU A 262 -3.74 -9.45 -6.36
C GLU A 262 -5.14 -9.24 -6.94
N GLY A 263 -5.55 -8.00 -7.18
CA GLY A 263 -6.85 -7.65 -7.74
C GLY A 263 -7.14 -8.35 -9.06
N MET A 264 -6.18 -8.34 -9.99
CA MET A 264 -6.29 -9.07 -11.27
C MET A 264 -6.41 -10.59 -11.06
N ARG A 265 -5.67 -11.17 -10.11
CA ARG A 265 -5.82 -12.61 -9.77
C ARG A 265 -7.21 -12.91 -9.22
N HIS A 266 -7.74 -12.07 -8.34
CA HIS A 266 -9.09 -12.24 -7.80
C HIS A 266 -10.16 -12.16 -8.89
N ALA A 267 -10.03 -11.23 -9.84
CA ALA A 267 -10.93 -11.12 -10.97
C ALA A 267 -10.96 -12.41 -11.81
N ARG A 268 -9.78 -12.94 -12.15
CA ARG A 268 -9.64 -14.21 -12.90
C ARG A 268 -10.18 -15.44 -12.14
N GLN A 269 -10.21 -15.38 -10.82
CA GLN A 269 -10.74 -16.44 -9.96
C GLN A 269 -12.22 -16.27 -9.62
N HIS A 270 -12.93 -15.37 -10.32
CA HIS A 270 -14.34 -15.06 -10.08
C HIS A 270 -14.63 -14.63 -8.63
N ARG A 271 -13.70 -13.86 -8.02
CA ARG A 271 -13.85 -13.23 -6.71
C ARG A 271 -13.99 -11.71 -6.86
N PRO A 272 -15.14 -11.22 -7.36
CA PRO A 272 -15.30 -9.82 -7.75
C PRO A 272 -15.16 -8.86 -6.56
N ASP A 273 -15.65 -9.21 -5.37
CA ASP A 273 -15.55 -8.34 -4.19
C ASP A 273 -14.10 -8.13 -3.75
N ASP A 274 -13.28 -9.20 -3.73
CA ASP A 274 -11.85 -9.11 -3.43
C ASP A 274 -11.10 -8.30 -4.51
N ALA A 275 -11.46 -8.50 -5.78
CA ALA A 275 -10.88 -7.77 -6.90
C ALA A 275 -11.17 -6.27 -6.81
N ILE A 276 -12.43 -5.92 -6.55
CA ILE A 276 -12.87 -4.53 -6.40
C ILE A 276 -12.15 -3.86 -5.23
N ALA A 277 -12.02 -4.54 -4.08
CA ALA A 277 -11.32 -4.01 -2.92
C ALA A 277 -9.84 -3.72 -3.24
N ASN A 278 -9.10 -4.71 -3.76
CA ASN A 278 -7.67 -4.56 -4.01
C ASN A 278 -7.37 -3.55 -5.12
N LEU A 279 -8.13 -3.57 -6.22
CA LEU A 279 -7.95 -2.60 -7.30
C LEU A 279 -8.34 -1.19 -6.84
N GLY A 280 -9.43 -1.04 -6.08
CA GLY A 280 -9.83 0.24 -5.51
C GLY A 280 -8.77 0.83 -4.58
N ASP A 281 -8.22 0.02 -3.68
CA ASP A 281 -7.13 0.43 -2.80
C ASP A 281 -5.87 0.78 -3.60
N ALA A 282 -5.54 0.03 -4.65
CA ALA A 282 -4.42 0.33 -5.55
C ALA A 282 -4.57 1.71 -6.21
N LEU A 283 -5.73 1.98 -6.84
CA LEU A 283 -5.97 3.27 -7.49
C LEU A 283 -5.93 4.45 -6.50
N SER A 284 -6.28 4.22 -5.23
CA SER A 284 -6.22 5.26 -4.18
C SER A 284 -4.79 5.70 -3.83
N LEU A 285 -3.80 4.82 -4.04
CA LEU A 285 -2.39 5.13 -3.84
C LEU A 285 -1.84 6.01 -4.97
N TYR A 286 -2.40 5.87 -6.18
CA TYR A 286 -1.99 6.59 -7.39
C TYR A 286 -2.57 8.02 -7.45
N ARG A 287 -1.93 8.93 -6.69
CA ARG A 287 -2.41 10.31 -6.52
C ARG A 287 -1.94 11.26 -7.63
N GLY A 288 -0.90 10.88 -8.35
CA GLY A 288 -0.34 11.59 -9.50
C GLY A 288 0.64 10.68 -10.23
N ASP A 289 1.22 11.16 -11.33
CA ASP A 289 2.23 10.39 -12.06
C ASP A 289 3.43 10.09 -11.16
N TYR A 290 4.12 8.98 -11.44
CA TYR A 290 5.30 8.56 -10.70
C TYR A 290 6.38 9.65 -10.74
N LEU A 291 6.77 10.12 -9.55
CA LEU A 291 7.72 11.22 -9.33
C LEU A 291 7.35 12.45 -10.19
N GLU A 292 6.14 12.99 -10.00
CA GLU A 292 5.56 14.04 -10.85
C GLU A 292 6.43 15.31 -10.95
N GLU A 293 7.25 15.58 -9.94
CA GLU A 293 8.15 16.73 -9.88
C GLU A 293 9.41 16.55 -10.73
N ASP A 294 9.74 15.31 -11.11
CA ASP A 294 10.92 14.92 -11.89
C ASP A 294 10.54 14.61 -13.35
N ALA A 295 9.51 15.27 -13.90
CA ALA A 295 8.90 14.94 -15.19
C ALA A 295 9.89 14.84 -16.38
N TYR A 296 11.00 15.57 -16.34
CA TYR A 296 12.01 15.60 -17.41
C TYR A 296 13.25 14.73 -17.12
N GLU A 297 13.28 14.03 -15.99
CA GLU A 297 14.40 13.19 -15.60
C GLU A 297 14.34 11.81 -16.29
N GLU A 298 15.37 11.49 -17.07
CA GLU A 298 15.41 10.25 -17.88
C GLU A 298 15.49 8.98 -17.02
N TRP A 299 16.15 9.04 -15.87
CA TRP A 299 16.39 7.88 -15.02
C TRP A 299 15.12 7.26 -14.42
N CYS A 300 13.98 7.97 -14.43
CA CYS A 300 12.68 7.44 -13.98
C CYS A 300 11.61 7.38 -15.08
N ALA A 301 11.94 7.74 -16.33
CA ALA A 301 10.97 7.82 -17.41
C ALA A 301 10.31 6.46 -17.71
N GLU A 302 11.09 5.38 -17.77
CA GLU A 302 10.60 4.03 -18.05
C GLU A 302 9.62 3.54 -16.97
N ASP A 303 10.00 3.67 -15.69
CA ASP A 303 9.13 3.29 -14.57
C ASP A 303 7.86 4.15 -14.53
N ARG A 304 7.94 5.44 -14.86
CA ARG A 304 6.77 6.32 -14.94
C ARG A 304 5.79 5.83 -15.99
N MET A 305 6.28 5.55 -17.20
CA MET A 305 5.45 5.02 -18.29
C MET A 305 4.81 3.69 -17.89
N ARG A 306 5.62 2.75 -17.37
CA ARG A 306 5.15 1.42 -16.93
C ARG A 306 4.07 1.51 -15.86
N LEU A 307 4.28 2.34 -14.83
CA LEU A 307 3.32 2.51 -13.73
C LEU A 307 2.06 3.25 -14.16
N ARG A 308 2.16 4.18 -15.11
CA ARG A 308 1.00 4.85 -15.72
C ARG A 308 0.15 3.87 -16.53
N GLU A 309 0.75 3.01 -17.34
CA GLU A 309 0.00 1.96 -18.04
C GLU A 309 -0.63 0.96 -17.06
N LEU A 310 0.10 0.54 -16.02
CA LEU A 310 -0.43 -0.35 -14.98
C LEU A 310 -1.62 0.26 -14.24
N TYR A 311 -1.62 1.58 -14.00
CA TYR A 311 -2.78 2.29 -13.46
C TYR A 311 -4.00 2.19 -14.37
N PHE A 312 -3.83 2.43 -15.68
CA PHE A 312 -4.95 2.34 -16.62
C PHE A 312 -5.46 0.91 -16.77
N GLU A 313 -4.57 -0.08 -16.81
CA GLU A 313 -4.96 -1.50 -16.82
C GLU A 313 -5.77 -1.85 -15.57
N ALA A 314 -5.32 -1.43 -14.38
CA ALA A 314 -6.03 -1.65 -13.13
C ALA A 314 -7.40 -0.95 -13.09
N ALA A 315 -7.48 0.28 -13.62
CA ALA A 315 -8.73 1.05 -13.69
C ALA A 315 -9.74 0.42 -14.67
N GLU A 316 -9.26 -0.10 -15.80
CA GLU A 316 -10.09 -0.81 -16.78
C GLU A 316 -10.66 -2.09 -16.15
N PHE A 317 -9.81 -2.96 -15.58
CA PHE A 317 -10.27 -4.16 -14.89
C PHE A 317 -11.25 -3.87 -13.74
N LEU A 318 -11.04 -2.80 -12.98
CA LEU A 318 -11.94 -2.40 -11.90
C LEU A 318 -13.30 -1.98 -12.46
N ALA A 319 -13.31 -1.12 -13.50
CA ALA A 319 -14.53 -0.67 -14.14
C ALA A 319 -15.32 -1.84 -14.74
N GLU A 320 -14.67 -2.74 -15.46
CA GLU A 320 -15.28 -3.96 -16.01
C GLU A 320 -15.89 -4.85 -14.92
N THR A 321 -15.14 -5.07 -13.83
CA THR A 321 -15.61 -5.90 -12.71
C THR A 321 -16.84 -5.26 -12.04
N LEU A 322 -16.83 -3.94 -11.83
CA LEU A 322 -17.97 -3.19 -11.29
C LEU A 322 -19.19 -3.25 -12.22
N MET A 323 -18.98 -3.08 -13.54
CA MET A 323 -20.05 -3.20 -14.54
C MET A 323 -20.67 -4.60 -14.55
N ALA A 324 -19.84 -5.65 -14.47
CA ALA A 324 -20.32 -7.03 -14.39
C ALA A 324 -21.15 -7.29 -13.11
N GLN A 325 -20.85 -6.58 -12.01
CA GLN A 325 -21.61 -6.60 -10.77
C GLN A 325 -22.81 -5.62 -10.76
N ARG A 326 -23.14 -4.99 -11.90
CA ARG A 326 -24.19 -3.96 -12.04
C ARG A 326 -24.00 -2.72 -11.13
N ARG A 327 -22.76 -2.45 -10.72
CA ARG A 327 -22.36 -1.28 -9.92
C ARG A 327 -21.96 -0.13 -10.85
N HIS A 328 -22.90 0.28 -11.70
CA HIS A 328 -22.66 1.23 -12.81
C HIS A 328 -22.19 2.62 -12.35
N ASP A 329 -22.73 3.14 -11.24
CA ASP A 329 -22.30 4.45 -10.70
C ASP A 329 -20.82 4.43 -10.29
N GLU A 330 -20.38 3.36 -9.63
CA GLU A 330 -18.99 3.21 -9.21
C GLU A 330 -18.06 3.03 -10.42
N ALA A 331 -18.43 2.19 -11.38
CA ALA A 331 -17.67 2.04 -12.64
C ALA A 331 -17.57 3.37 -13.40
N GLY A 332 -18.67 4.12 -13.46
CA GLY A 332 -18.73 5.43 -14.09
C GLY A 332 -17.82 6.47 -13.43
N ARG A 333 -17.62 6.39 -12.10
CA ARG A 333 -16.65 7.21 -11.36
C ARG A 333 -15.21 6.81 -11.68
N VAL A 334 -14.89 5.52 -11.70
CA VAL A 334 -13.56 5.03 -12.10
C VAL A 334 -13.20 5.51 -13.51
N CYS A 335 -14.13 5.39 -14.47
CA CYS A 335 -13.92 5.86 -15.83
C CYS A 335 -13.71 7.39 -15.89
N LYS A 336 -14.45 8.15 -15.09
CA LYS A 336 -14.29 9.61 -15.01
C LYS A 336 -12.91 9.99 -14.48
N ASP A 337 -12.44 9.32 -13.44
CA ASP A 337 -11.13 9.58 -12.82
C ASP A 337 -9.97 9.19 -13.74
N ALA A 338 -10.13 8.11 -14.52
CA ALA A 338 -9.18 7.73 -15.56
C ALA A 338 -9.14 8.76 -16.70
N LEU A 339 -10.30 9.23 -17.18
CA LEU A 339 -10.39 10.25 -18.23
C LEU A 339 -9.88 11.63 -17.81
N ALA A 340 -9.91 11.94 -16.51
CA ALA A 340 -9.30 13.15 -15.98
C ALA A 340 -7.76 13.12 -16.07
N ARG A 341 -7.16 11.93 -16.11
CA ARG A 341 -5.71 11.72 -16.25
C ARG A 341 -5.28 11.56 -17.71
N GLU A 342 -6.09 10.89 -18.51
CA GLU A 342 -5.85 10.72 -19.95
C GLU A 342 -7.16 10.77 -20.73
N SER A 343 -7.44 11.95 -21.31
CA SER A 343 -8.71 12.24 -21.96
C SER A 343 -8.92 11.48 -23.27
N CYS A 344 -7.84 11.01 -23.91
CA CYS A 344 -7.88 10.29 -25.18
C CYS A 344 -8.10 8.78 -25.05
N ARG A 345 -8.18 8.24 -23.82
CA ARG A 345 -8.43 6.80 -23.61
C ARG A 345 -9.88 6.45 -23.91
N GLU A 346 -10.14 6.13 -25.16
CA GLU A 346 -11.46 5.87 -25.70
C GLU A 346 -12.22 4.74 -24.98
N VAL A 347 -11.51 3.75 -24.44
CA VAL A 347 -12.12 2.64 -23.68
C VAL A 347 -12.91 3.12 -22.46
N PHE A 348 -12.40 4.11 -21.71
CA PHE A 348 -13.10 4.66 -20.56
C PHE A 348 -14.29 5.54 -20.98
N HIS A 349 -14.23 6.18 -22.15
CA HIS A 349 -15.40 6.84 -22.73
C HIS A 349 -16.52 5.84 -23.04
N ARG A 350 -16.17 4.69 -23.65
CA ARG A 350 -17.13 3.62 -23.93
C ARG A 350 -17.76 3.07 -22.66
N MET A 351 -16.96 2.61 -21.71
CA MET A 351 -17.46 2.06 -20.43
C MET A 351 -18.34 3.08 -19.69
N ARG A 352 -17.96 4.36 -19.70
CA ARG A 352 -18.76 5.42 -19.11
C ARG A 352 -20.10 5.64 -19.82
N MET A 353 -20.14 5.64 -21.16
CA MET A 353 -21.40 5.70 -21.90
C MET A 353 -22.30 4.51 -21.60
N GLU A 354 -21.74 3.31 -21.46
CA GLU A 354 -22.52 2.12 -21.10
C GLU A 354 -23.08 2.17 -19.68
N CYS A 355 -22.30 2.68 -18.72
CA CYS A 355 -22.80 2.91 -17.36
C CYS A 355 -23.97 3.91 -17.36
N LEU A 356 -23.85 5.02 -18.09
CA LEU A 356 -24.91 6.03 -18.20
C LEU A 356 -26.17 5.47 -18.87
N LEU A 357 -26.03 4.65 -19.92
CA LEU A 357 -27.15 3.95 -20.54
C LEU A 357 -27.83 2.96 -19.59
N ALA A 358 -27.06 2.19 -18.82
CA ALA A 358 -27.61 1.26 -17.82
C ALA A 358 -28.38 1.98 -16.70
N GLU A 359 -28.07 3.26 -16.45
CA GLU A 359 -28.74 4.15 -15.50
C GLU A 359 -29.92 4.93 -16.11
N GLY A 360 -30.22 4.78 -17.41
CA GLY A 360 -31.27 5.54 -18.10
C GLY A 360 -30.94 7.03 -18.28
N ARG A 361 -29.66 7.35 -18.48
CA ARG A 361 -29.13 8.71 -18.62
C ARG A 361 -28.60 8.94 -20.05
N GLU A 362 -29.47 8.76 -21.04
CA GLU A 362 -29.11 8.80 -22.47
C GLU A 362 -28.52 10.16 -22.90
N GLU A 363 -29.04 11.26 -22.35
CA GLU A 363 -28.55 12.60 -22.69
C GLU A 363 -27.10 12.83 -22.24
N GLU A 364 -26.76 12.32 -21.05
CA GLU A 364 -25.41 12.37 -20.52
C GLU A 364 -24.47 11.42 -21.29
N ALA A 365 -24.98 10.27 -21.75
CA ALA A 365 -24.24 9.35 -22.58
C ALA A 365 -23.87 9.99 -23.95
N GLU A 366 -24.81 10.68 -24.60
CA GLU A 366 -24.51 11.44 -25.84
C GLU A 366 -23.54 12.60 -25.56
N GLN A 367 -23.65 13.28 -24.42
CA GLN A 367 -22.67 14.29 -24.03
C GLN A 367 -21.27 13.68 -23.84
N GLN A 368 -21.18 12.49 -23.24
CA GLN A 368 -19.91 11.78 -23.09
C GLN A 368 -19.30 11.40 -24.45
N TYR A 369 -20.11 10.96 -25.42
CA TYR A 369 -19.65 10.73 -26.78
C TYR A 369 -19.07 12.00 -27.44
N ARG A 370 -19.75 13.15 -27.27
CA ARG A 370 -19.23 14.43 -27.79
C ARG A 370 -17.88 14.79 -27.17
N ARG A 371 -17.72 14.64 -25.85
CA ARG A 371 -16.44 14.84 -25.14
C ARG A 371 -15.35 13.91 -25.66
N CYS A 372 -15.67 12.65 -25.93
CA CYS A 372 -14.75 11.69 -26.53
C CYS A 372 -14.24 12.17 -27.89
N ARG A 373 -15.16 12.55 -28.77
CA ARG A 373 -14.82 13.06 -30.11
C ARG A 373 -13.97 14.32 -30.04
N GLU A 374 -14.31 15.26 -29.17
CA GLU A 374 -13.57 16.51 -28.98
C GLU A 374 -12.14 16.27 -28.46
N ALA A 375 -11.96 15.35 -27.50
CA ALA A 375 -10.65 15.01 -26.98
C ALA A 375 -9.75 14.36 -28.04
N LEU A 376 -10.28 13.37 -28.77
CA LEU A 376 -9.52 12.66 -29.81
C LEU A 376 -9.15 13.58 -30.99
N ASP A 377 -10.07 14.44 -31.41
CA ASP A 377 -9.81 15.38 -32.49
C ASP A 377 -8.74 16.41 -32.09
N ARG A 378 -8.85 16.98 -30.88
CA ARG A 378 -7.94 18.02 -30.41
C ARG A 378 -6.52 17.52 -30.17
N GLU A 379 -6.35 16.38 -29.51
CA GLU A 379 -5.04 15.90 -29.08
C GLU A 379 -4.36 14.99 -30.11
N LEU A 380 -5.14 14.26 -30.91
CA LEU A 380 -4.63 13.23 -31.82
C LEU A 380 -5.01 13.47 -33.30
N GLY A 381 -5.92 14.41 -33.60
CA GLY A 381 -6.39 14.67 -34.96
C GLY A 381 -7.18 13.50 -35.58
N VAL A 382 -7.78 12.64 -34.76
CA VAL A 382 -8.53 11.46 -35.21
C VAL A 382 -9.96 11.45 -34.69
N GLY A 383 -10.85 10.78 -35.43
CA GLY A 383 -12.22 10.54 -34.99
C GLY A 383 -12.36 9.27 -34.12
N PRO A 384 -13.47 9.11 -33.38
CA PRO A 384 -13.75 7.92 -32.58
C PRO A 384 -13.71 6.62 -33.40
N LEU A 385 -13.27 5.53 -32.78
CA LEU A 385 -13.25 4.17 -33.33
C LEU A 385 -14.67 3.64 -33.61
N PRO A 386 -14.81 2.63 -34.51
CA PRO A 386 -16.11 2.05 -34.86
C PRO A 386 -16.93 1.57 -33.67
N GLU A 387 -16.29 0.95 -32.67
CA GLU A 387 -16.93 0.44 -31.45
C GLU A 387 -17.61 1.56 -30.66
N THR A 388 -16.96 2.72 -30.56
CA THR A 388 -17.49 3.89 -29.88
C THR A 388 -18.65 4.52 -30.65
N ARG A 389 -18.55 4.59 -31.98
CA ARG A 389 -19.63 5.08 -32.84
C ARG A 389 -20.88 4.19 -32.76
N ARG A 390 -20.71 2.87 -32.60
CA ARG A 390 -21.84 1.94 -32.41
C ARG A 390 -22.61 2.25 -31.13
N ILE A 391 -21.93 2.59 -30.03
CA ILE A 391 -22.60 3.00 -28.78
C ILE A 391 -23.38 4.29 -29.01
N ALA A 392 -22.81 5.29 -29.70
CA ALA A 392 -23.50 6.53 -30.04
C ALA A 392 -24.75 6.30 -30.90
N ALA A 393 -24.68 5.41 -31.89
CA ALA A 393 -25.84 5.04 -32.69
C ALA A 393 -26.96 4.41 -31.83
N ARG A 394 -26.59 3.54 -30.89
CA ARG A 394 -27.53 2.93 -29.93
C ARG A 394 -28.22 3.99 -29.05
N ILE A 395 -27.45 4.95 -28.51
CA ILE A 395 -27.99 6.06 -27.70
C ILE A 395 -29.09 6.83 -28.47
N ARG A 396 -28.84 7.12 -29.75
CA ARG A 396 -29.77 7.88 -30.60
C ARG A 396 -31.01 7.06 -30.98
N ALA A 397 -30.86 5.76 -31.19
CA ALA A 397 -31.98 4.87 -31.48
C ALA A 397 -32.97 4.77 -30.30
N THR A 398 -32.50 4.78 -29.05
CA THR A 398 -33.37 4.74 -27.86
C THR A 398 -34.22 6.01 -27.67
N ARG A 399 -33.86 7.12 -28.34
CA ARG A 399 -34.61 8.40 -28.29
C ARG A 399 -35.74 8.50 -29.31
N THR A 400 -35.81 7.58 -30.27
CA THR A 400 -36.84 7.53 -31.31
C THR A 400 -37.91 6.54 -30.90
#